data_AF-A0A812WEC6-F1
#
_entry.id   AF-A0A812WEC6-F1
#
_cell.length_a   1.000
_cell.length_b   1.000
_cell.length_c   1.000
_cell.angle_alpha   90.00
_cell.angle_beta   90.00
_cell.angle_gamma   90.00
#
_symmetry.space_group_name_H-M   'P 1'
#
loop_
_entity.id
_entity.type
_entity.pdbx_description
1 polymer ?
#
loop_
_entity_poly.entity_id
_entity_poly.type
_entity_poly.pdbx_seq_one_letter_code
_entity_poly.pdbx_strand_id
1 'polypeptide(L)'
;MVRAEEDLVGRTYYRRPNAESSADVFDRVKQFWDKLFGENGNGLLAGDSRTYDMCLVVTHGLTIRLMLMCLFNWSVATFESVWNLSYCEHVTLKKSLNRTSRESSGYEFCTEESFPARLPWATRKVWVVL
;
A
#
# COMPACT_ATOMS: atom_id res chain seq x y z
N MET A 1 -28.50 -10.36 -6.74
CA MET A 1 -27.55 -11.48 -6.95
C MET A 1 -26.11 -11.06 -6.64
N VAL A 2 -25.52 -10.13 -7.39
CA VAL A 2 -24.11 -9.69 -7.20
C VAL A 2 -23.74 -9.25 -5.77
N ARG A 3 -24.61 -8.51 -5.06
CA ARG A 3 -24.34 -8.09 -3.67
C ARG A 3 -24.35 -9.25 -2.66
N ALA A 4 -25.18 -10.27 -2.87
CA ALA A 4 -25.29 -11.41 -1.95
C ALA A 4 -24.05 -12.30 -1.98
N GLU A 5 -23.45 -12.46 -3.16
CA GLU A 5 -22.17 -13.16 -3.31
C GLU A 5 -21.00 -12.33 -2.73
N GLU A 6 -21.03 -11.01 -2.94
CA GLU A 6 -20.04 -10.09 -2.34
C GLU A 6 -20.08 -10.13 -0.80
N ASP A 7 -21.27 -10.19 -0.21
CA ASP A 7 -21.44 -10.29 1.26
C ASP A 7 -20.94 -11.64 1.82
N LEU A 8 -20.96 -12.71 1.01
CA LEU A 8 -20.48 -14.04 1.41
C LEU A 8 -18.95 -14.14 1.40
N VAL A 9 -18.31 -13.63 0.36
CA VAL A 9 -16.86 -13.79 0.12
C VAL A 9 -16.05 -12.58 0.62
N GLY A 10 -16.70 -11.44 0.79
CA GLY A 10 -16.09 -10.18 1.18
C GLY A 10 -15.60 -9.36 -0.02
N ARG A 11 -15.64 -8.03 0.13
CA ARG A 11 -15.34 -7.07 -0.95
C ARG A 11 -13.95 -7.25 -1.55
N THR A 12 -12.96 -7.58 -0.70
CA THR A 12 -11.56 -7.74 -1.14
C THR A 12 -11.40 -8.92 -2.11
N TYR A 13 -12.15 -10.00 -1.90
CA TYR A 13 -11.99 -11.26 -2.61
C TYR A 13 -13.02 -11.48 -3.71
N TYR A 14 -14.16 -10.79 -3.67
CA TYR A 14 -15.18 -10.94 -4.69
C TYR A 14 -14.70 -10.43 -6.05
N ARG A 15 -14.74 -11.31 -7.06
CA ARG A 15 -14.40 -11.00 -8.44
C ARG A 15 -15.68 -10.82 -9.26
N ARG A 16 -16.01 -9.57 -9.62
CA ARG A 16 -17.14 -9.30 -10.52
C ARG A 16 -16.88 -9.93 -11.90
N PRO A 17 -17.94 -10.30 -12.65
CA PRO A 17 -17.79 -10.79 -14.02
C PRO A 17 -17.00 -9.81 -14.89
N ASN A 18 -15.98 -10.31 -15.60
CA ASN A 18 -15.07 -9.53 -16.45
C ASN A 18 -14.30 -8.41 -15.73
N ALA A 19 -14.24 -8.45 -14.40
CA ALA A 19 -13.43 -7.52 -13.61
C ALA A 19 -12.40 -8.28 -12.77
N GLU A 20 -11.67 -7.51 -11.98
CA GLU A 20 -10.69 -8.00 -11.03
C GLU A 20 -11.18 -7.78 -9.61
N SER A 21 -10.79 -8.67 -8.70
CA SER A 21 -10.93 -8.47 -7.26
C SER A 21 -9.80 -7.58 -6.73
N SER A 22 -9.95 -7.06 -5.50
CA SER A 22 -8.85 -6.32 -4.87
C SER A 22 -7.64 -7.22 -4.59
N ALA A 23 -7.87 -8.50 -4.33
CA ALA A 23 -6.82 -9.51 -4.19
C ALA A 23 -6.01 -9.70 -5.50
N ASP A 24 -6.67 -9.75 -6.65
CA ASP A 24 -5.99 -9.83 -7.96
C ASP A 24 -5.06 -8.63 -8.19
N VAL A 25 -5.51 -7.43 -7.79
CA VAL A 25 -4.71 -6.20 -7.88
C VAL A 25 -3.57 -6.20 -6.87
N PHE A 26 -3.80 -6.70 -5.65
CA PHE A 26 -2.79 -6.80 -4.60
C PHE A 26 -1.58 -7.62 -5.05
N ASP A 27 -1.81 -8.79 -5.66
CA ASP A 27 -0.73 -9.66 -6.13
C ASP A 27 0.18 -8.96 -7.16
N ARG A 28 -0.41 -8.15 -8.06
CA ARG A 28 0.37 -7.36 -9.02
C ARG A 28 1.11 -6.20 -8.38
N VAL A 29 0.50 -5.53 -7.42
CA VAL A 29 1.13 -4.44 -6.67
C VAL A 29 2.36 -4.96 -5.93
N LYS A 30 2.25 -6.12 -5.28
CA LYS A 30 3.37 -6.78 -4.60
C LYS A 30 4.51 -7.10 -5.58
N GLN A 31 4.19 -7.74 -6.71
CA GLN A 31 5.19 -8.04 -7.74
C GLN A 31 5.85 -6.78 -8.32
N PHE A 32 5.11 -5.69 -8.48
CA PHE A 32 5.67 -4.40 -8.89
C PHE A 32 6.66 -3.87 -7.85
N TRP A 33 6.29 -3.90 -6.57
CA TRP A 33 7.13 -3.41 -5.47
C TRP A 33 8.44 -4.21 -5.35
N ASP A 34 8.34 -5.54 -5.41
CA ASP A 34 9.49 -6.45 -5.35
C ASP A 34 10.47 -6.16 -6.50
N LYS A 35 9.97 -5.87 -7.70
CA LYS A 35 10.81 -5.50 -8.85
C LYS A 35 11.41 -4.10 -8.73
N LEU A 36 10.71 -3.15 -8.11
CA LEU A 36 11.15 -1.77 -7.99
C LEU A 36 12.30 -1.64 -6.99
N PHE A 37 12.13 -2.20 -5.79
CA PHE A 37 13.05 -2.03 -4.67
C PHE A 37 13.93 -3.24 -4.36
N GLY A 38 13.55 -4.46 -4.79
CA GLY A 38 14.31 -5.71 -4.72
C GLY A 38 15.15 -5.92 -3.47
N GLU A 39 14.75 -6.86 -2.60
CA GLU A 39 15.44 -7.13 -1.32
C GLU A 39 16.96 -7.38 -1.44
N ASN A 40 17.42 -7.85 -2.59
CA ASN A 40 18.82 -8.22 -2.86
C ASN A 40 19.64 -7.15 -3.59
N GLY A 41 19.16 -5.89 -3.67
CA GLY A 41 19.88 -4.84 -4.40
C GLY A 41 19.84 -4.98 -5.92
N ASN A 42 18.93 -5.80 -6.45
CA ASN A 42 18.68 -6.00 -7.88
C ASN A 42 17.39 -5.30 -8.36
N GLY A 43 16.77 -4.47 -7.51
CA GLY A 43 15.60 -3.69 -7.90
C GLY A 43 15.94 -2.69 -8.99
N LEU A 44 14.95 -2.28 -9.79
CA LEU A 44 15.11 -1.26 -10.83
C LEU A 44 15.74 0.04 -10.31
N LEU A 45 15.51 0.37 -9.03
CA LEU A 45 16.08 1.56 -8.39
C LEU A 45 17.41 1.30 -7.64
N ALA A 46 17.88 0.06 -7.56
CA ALA A 46 19.10 -0.29 -6.82
C ALA A 46 20.39 -0.02 -7.61
N GLY A 47 20.31 -0.04 -8.96
CA GLY A 47 21.46 0.15 -9.84
C GLY A 47 22.01 1.58 -9.91
N ASP A 48 21.25 2.57 -9.45
CA ASP A 48 21.60 4.00 -9.58
C ASP A 48 21.38 4.78 -8.27
N SER A 49 21.72 4.14 -7.14
CA SER A 49 21.58 4.70 -5.78
C SER A 49 22.36 6.00 -5.52
N ARG A 50 23.04 6.56 -6.53
CA ARG A 50 23.81 7.81 -6.44
C ARG A 50 23.08 9.02 -7.03
N THR A 51 21.93 8.82 -7.70
CA THR A 51 21.37 9.88 -8.56
C THR A 51 20.06 10.47 -8.06
N TYR A 52 19.27 9.74 -7.24
CA TYR A 52 17.96 10.21 -6.77
C TYR A 52 17.65 9.82 -5.32
N ASP A 53 17.27 10.82 -4.52
CA ASP A 53 16.91 10.63 -3.10
C ASP A 53 15.41 10.28 -2.88
N MET A 54 14.57 10.44 -3.90
CA MET A 54 13.12 10.29 -3.81
C MET A 54 12.55 9.51 -5.00
N CYS A 55 11.56 8.64 -4.72
CA CYS A 55 10.77 7.95 -5.73
C CYS A 55 9.31 8.45 -5.65
N LEU A 56 8.77 8.95 -6.77
CA LEU A 56 7.37 9.34 -6.88
C LEU A 56 6.57 8.30 -7.68
N VAL A 57 5.53 7.75 -7.07
CA VAL A 57 4.63 6.78 -7.71
C VAL A 57 3.24 7.40 -7.85
N VAL A 58 2.80 7.61 -9.09
CA VAL A 58 1.48 8.16 -9.41
C VAL A 58 0.54 7.04 -9.82
N THR A 59 -0.59 6.89 -9.13
CA THR A 59 -1.55 5.80 -9.38
C THR A 59 -2.95 6.16 -8.82
N HIS A 60 -3.84 5.17 -8.74
CA HIS A 60 -5.21 5.31 -8.26
C HIS A 60 -5.32 5.06 -6.74
N GLY A 61 -6.33 5.65 -6.10
CA GLY A 61 -6.52 5.55 -4.64
C GLY A 61 -6.64 4.12 -4.10
N LEU A 62 -7.26 3.20 -4.86
CA LEU A 62 -7.31 1.78 -4.50
C LEU A 62 -5.89 1.17 -4.48
N THR A 63 -5.12 1.43 -5.54
CA THR A 63 -3.75 0.91 -5.68
C THR A 63 -2.83 1.45 -4.59
N ILE A 64 -2.97 2.73 -4.19
CA ILE A 64 -2.22 3.32 -3.08
C ILE A 64 -2.47 2.55 -1.79
N ARG A 65 -3.75 2.27 -1.47
CA ARG A 65 -4.09 1.49 -0.27
C ARG A 65 -3.55 0.06 -0.31
N LEU A 66 -3.57 -0.58 -1.48
CA LEU A 66 -3.00 -1.92 -1.65
C LEU A 66 -1.47 -1.92 -1.53
N MET A 67 -0.80 -0.86 -1.99
CA MET A 67 0.64 -0.65 -1.75
C MET A 67 0.92 -0.50 -0.26
N LEU A 68 0.15 0.33 0.46
CA LEU A 68 0.30 0.48 1.91
C LEU A 68 0.01 -0.84 2.65
N MET A 69 -1.00 -1.59 2.20
CA MET A 69 -1.28 -2.93 2.75
C MET A 69 -0.09 -3.87 2.55
N CYS A 70 0.55 -3.83 1.38
CA CYS A 70 1.72 -4.65 1.08
C CYS A 70 2.94 -4.23 1.93
N LEU A 71 3.20 -2.93 2.02
CA LEU A 71 4.34 -2.37 2.75
C LEU A 71 4.26 -2.65 4.25
N PHE A 72 3.14 -2.30 4.87
CA PHE A 72 2.95 -2.42 6.31
C PHE A 72 2.33 -3.76 6.72
N ASN A 73 2.26 -4.71 5.79
CA ASN A 73 1.69 -6.04 6.00
C ASN A 73 0.31 -5.99 6.70
N TRP A 74 -0.55 -5.05 6.24
CA TRP A 74 -1.85 -4.83 6.86
C TRP A 74 -2.78 -6.03 6.66
N SER A 75 -3.61 -6.30 7.67
CA SER A 75 -4.72 -7.24 7.52
C SER A 75 -5.75 -6.73 6.51
N VAL A 76 -6.53 -7.63 5.93
CA VAL A 76 -7.67 -7.25 5.06
C VAL A 76 -8.65 -6.35 5.79
N ALA A 77 -8.92 -6.60 7.07
CA ALA A 77 -9.79 -5.75 7.89
C ALA A 77 -9.25 -4.31 8.01
N THR A 78 -7.92 -4.16 8.19
CA THR A 78 -7.26 -2.85 8.19
C THR A 78 -7.40 -2.20 6.83
N PHE A 79 -7.05 -2.90 5.75
CA PHE A 79 -7.19 -2.40 4.40
C PHE A 79 -8.61 -1.91 4.10
N GLU A 80 -9.64 -2.69 4.40
CA GLU A 80 -11.04 -2.34 4.14
C GLU A 80 -11.52 -1.14 4.96
N SER A 81 -10.93 -0.92 6.15
CA SER A 81 -11.29 0.20 7.02
C SER A 81 -10.73 1.56 6.58
N VAL A 82 -9.64 1.58 5.81
CA VAL A 82 -8.96 2.79 5.32
C VAL A 82 -9.72 3.38 4.13
N TRP A 83 -9.81 4.70 4.02
CA TRP A 83 -10.43 5.36 2.87
C TRP A 83 -9.49 5.51 1.68
N ASN A 84 -10.06 5.63 0.48
CA ASN A 84 -9.29 6.11 -0.67
C ASN A 84 -8.88 7.56 -0.43
N LEU A 85 -7.67 7.89 -0.87
CA LEU A 85 -7.25 9.27 -1.02
C LEU A 85 -8.15 9.98 -2.05
N SER A 86 -8.38 11.27 -1.83
CA SER A 86 -9.08 12.17 -2.75
C SER A 86 -8.17 12.53 -3.93
N TYR A 87 -8.72 13.24 -4.92
CA TYR A 87 -7.96 13.69 -6.07
C TYR A 87 -6.74 14.52 -5.66
N CYS A 88 -5.57 14.16 -6.18
CA CYS A 88 -4.29 14.81 -5.92
C CYS A 88 -3.84 14.79 -4.44
N GLU A 89 -4.45 13.98 -3.58
CA GLU A 89 -3.90 13.68 -2.27
C GLU A 89 -2.78 12.63 -2.40
N HIS A 90 -1.73 12.77 -1.58
CA HIS A 90 -0.58 11.88 -1.59
C HIS A 90 -0.12 11.56 -0.17
N VAL A 91 0.54 10.40 -0.05
CA VAL A 91 1.13 9.92 1.19
C VAL A 91 2.62 9.78 0.97
N THR A 92 3.40 10.39 1.87
CA THR A 92 4.85 10.35 1.82
C THR A 92 5.37 9.35 2.84
N LEU A 93 6.30 8.50 2.42
CA LEU A 93 6.94 7.49 3.25
C LEU A 93 8.44 7.78 3.33
N LYS A 94 9.00 7.75 4.54
CA LYS A 94 10.44 7.87 4.78
C LYS A 94 11.01 6.48 5.06
N LYS A 95 12.12 6.14 4.40
CA LYS A 95 12.81 4.88 4.66
C LYS A 95 13.58 4.99 5.97
N SER A 96 13.25 4.15 6.94
CA SER A 96 13.98 4.08 8.21
C SER A 96 15.31 3.36 8.00
N LEU A 97 16.42 4.03 8.34
CA LEU A 97 17.77 3.45 8.21
C LEU A 97 18.06 2.42 9.31
N ASN A 98 17.28 2.43 10.39
CA ASN A 98 17.43 1.55 11.54
C ASN A 98 16.58 0.29 11.35
N ARG A 99 16.85 -0.53 10.33
CA ARG A 99 16.23 -1.86 10.19
C ARG A 99 16.64 -2.74 11.37
N THR A 100 15.88 -2.70 12.46
CA THR A 100 15.81 -3.86 13.34
C THR A 100 14.94 -4.90 12.66
N SER A 101 15.32 -6.18 12.75
CA SER A 101 14.66 -7.33 12.10
C SER A 101 13.18 -7.55 12.47
N ARG A 102 12.57 -6.63 13.23
CA ARG A 102 11.20 -6.67 13.72
C ARG A 102 10.25 -5.69 13.02
N GLU A 103 10.74 -4.70 12.30
CA GLU A 103 9.90 -3.75 11.55
C GLU A 103 9.74 -4.24 10.11
N SER A 104 8.53 -4.68 9.76
CA SER A 104 8.25 -5.42 8.52
C SER A 104 8.41 -4.62 7.23
N SER A 105 8.36 -3.29 7.26
CA SER A 105 8.37 -2.47 6.04
C SER A 105 9.67 -1.69 5.81
N GLY A 106 10.36 -1.27 6.88
CA GLY A 106 11.47 -0.31 6.79
C GLY A 106 11.05 1.09 6.32
N TYR A 107 9.76 1.39 6.34
CA TYR A 107 9.17 2.68 5.98
C TYR A 107 8.29 3.22 7.09
N GLU A 108 8.33 4.53 7.29
CA GLU A 108 7.50 5.25 8.26
C GLU A 108 6.67 6.32 7.51
N PHE A 109 5.46 6.58 7.98
CA PHE A 109 4.63 7.65 7.42
C PHE A 109 5.19 9.03 7.77
N CYS A 110 5.37 9.87 6.75
CA CYS A 110 5.78 11.26 6.86
C CYS A 110 4.55 12.14 6.69
N THR A 111 3.83 12.43 7.78
CA THR A 111 2.59 13.20 7.72
C THR A 111 2.81 14.65 7.29
N GLU A 112 3.96 15.22 7.65
CA GLU A 112 4.33 16.60 7.36
C GLU A 112 4.57 16.87 5.86
N GLU A 113 5.02 15.86 5.11
CA GLU A 113 5.22 15.95 3.66
C GLU A 113 4.07 15.31 2.88
N SER A 114 3.05 14.77 3.56
CA SER A 114 1.84 14.22 2.94
C SER A 114 0.82 15.34 2.70
N PHE A 115 -0.01 15.17 1.67
CA PHE A 115 -1.13 16.09 1.42
C PHE A 115 -2.46 15.36 1.41
N PRO A 116 -3.41 15.74 2.29
CA PRO A 116 -3.23 16.63 3.44
C PRO A 116 -2.35 15.99 4.52
N ALA A 117 -1.88 16.80 5.46
CA ALA A 117 -0.97 16.37 6.52
C ALA A 117 -1.68 15.52 7.59
N ARG A 118 -2.08 14.30 7.22
CA ARG A 118 -2.75 13.32 8.09
C ARG A 118 -2.35 11.91 7.72
N LEU A 119 -2.35 11.01 8.71
CA LEU A 119 -2.24 9.58 8.45
C LEU A 119 -3.46 9.10 7.66
N PRO A 120 -3.33 8.04 6.85
CA PRO A 120 -4.48 7.33 6.29
C PRO A 120 -5.42 6.93 7.43
N TRP A 121 -6.60 7.55 7.51
CA TRP A 121 -7.50 7.34 8.64
C TRP A 121 -8.46 6.18 8.34
N ALA A 122 -8.70 5.38 9.37
CA ALA A 122 -9.61 4.24 9.32
C ALA A 122 -10.96 4.58 9.94
N THR A 123 -12.02 3.94 9.45
CA THR A 123 -13.40 4.05 10.00
C THR A 123 -13.62 3.29 11.30
N ARG A 124 -12.69 2.42 11.68
CA ARG A 124 -12.76 1.56 12.87
C ARG A 124 -11.47 1.71 13.67
N LYS A 125 -11.52 1.42 14.98
CA LYS A 125 -10.30 1.24 15.78
C LYS A 125 -9.57 0.02 15.24
N VAL A 126 -8.56 0.26 14.42
CA VAL A 126 -7.65 -0.78 13.92
C VAL A 126 -6.31 -0.62 14.62
N TRP A 127 -5.76 -1.73 15.07
CA TRP A 127 -4.38 -1.78 15.53
C TRP A 127 -3.50 -1.84 14.29
N VAL A 128 -2.91 -0.70 13.95
CA VAL A 128 -1.89 -0.64 12.91
C VAL A 128 -0.57 -0.97 13.59
N VAL A 129 -0.03 -2.14 13.26
CA VAL A 129 1.36 -2.45 13.59
C VAL A 129 2.20 -1.64 12.61
N LEU A 130 2.86 -0.61 13.13
CA LEU A 130 3.85 0.19 12.40
C LEU A 130 5.21 -0.49 12.54
#